data_AF-A0AAW3JSU5-F1
#
_entry.id   AF-A0AAW3JSU5-F1
#
_cell.length_a   1.000
_cell.length_b   1.000
_cell.length_c   1.000
_cell.angle_alpha   90.00
_cell.angle_beta   90.00
_cell.angle_gamma   90.00
#
_symmetry.space_group_name_H-M   'P 1'
#
loop_
_entity.id
_entity.type
_entity.pdbx_description
1 polymer ?
#
loop_
_entity_poly.entity_id
_entity_poly.type
_entity_poly.pdbx_seq_one_letter_code
_entity_poly.pdbx_strand_id
1 'polypeptide(L)'
;MNMDKLYCIGYIDDELIEKADKYISKKKKCTFKKLTALAASFITIFLIFAALISFKNKNTITAYAYVTNEKITSTAAVIKTGTISDSGEMKGHQLIFYILGENIEKIRFSCKNQQLDFKDWTEKRNEYANAQNFEISYGNNKKEYKYLTISWIPNKTISELSDNENAKIKNLAKELKEDIIVMEVTFKNGNTATKAISISLSDNGKFLASFSDYKIKKTDKFVRRSNDKPLNSTYIDKNENTNKISSIKNERKSVYKLSKKQIKKAEIAAIRYYSKTIFTVNYIKFDKKGSAKLHGKKYQFIVNVSKEGIIQNPDRMIILKKNRKGIWKVTNEGY
;
A
#
# COMPACT_ATOMS: atom_id res chain seq x y z
N MET A 1 -6.53 54.27 -27.41
CA MET A 1 -5.15 54.81 -27.44
C MET A 1 -4.34 54.04 -26.40
N ASN A 2 -3.40 53.25 -26.92
CA ASN A 2 -2.25 52.56 -26.32
C ASN A 2 -2.35 51.65 -25.06
N MET A 3 -2.41 50.36 -25.39
CA MET A 3 -1.92 49.18 -24.69
C MET A 3 -0.38 49.09 -24.78
N ASP A 4 0.31 48.99 -23.65
CA ASP A 4 1.73 48.64 -23.60
C ASP A 4 1.93 47.34 -22.79
N LYS A 5 2.66 46.41 -23.40
CA LYS A 5 3.37 45.24 -22.82
C LYS A 5 2.58 43.96 -22.55
N LEU A 6 2.14 43.33 -23.64
CA LEU A 6 2.46 41.92 -23.92
C LEU A 6 3.60 41.92 -24.93
N TYR A 7 4.67 41.13 -24.77
CA TYR A 7 5.48 40.52 -25.85
C TYR A 7 6.73 39.88 -25.23
N CYS A 8 6.87 38.56 -25.39
CA CYS A 8 8.14 37.85 -25.63
C CYS A 8 7.82 36.36 -25.81
N ILE A 9 7.18 36.01 -26.93
CA ILE A 9 7.33 34.69 -27.55
C ILE A 9 8.41 34.90 -28.59
N GLY A 10 9.62 34.45 -28.25
CA GLY A 10 10.80 34.52 -29.10
C GLY A 10 10.69 33.51 -30.23
N TYR A 11 10.90 34.04 -31.43
CA TYR A 11 10.93 33.36 -32.71
C TYR A 11 11.92 32.19 -32.73
N ILE A 12 11.50 31.14 -33.43
CA ILE A 12 12.33 29.99 -33.81
C ILE A 12 13.35 30.50 -34.82
N ASP A 13 14.62 30.33 -34.51
CA ASP A 13 15.75 30.77 -35.33
C ASP A 13 15.88 29.86 -36.56
N ASP A 14 15.64 30.42 -37.74
CA ASP A 14 15.69 29.76 -39.04
C ASP A 14 17.11 29.24 -39.40
N GLU A 15 18.12 29.56 -38.59
CA GLU A 15 19.50 29.08 -38.73
C GLU A 15 19.66 27.57 -38.42
N LEU A 16 18.70 26.95 -37.72
CA LEU A 16 18.75 25.51 -37.40
C LEU A 16 18.12 24.62 -38.49
N ILE A 17 17.32 25.19 -39.39
CA ILE A 17 16.66 24.46 -40.49
C ILE A 17 17.61 24.38 -41.71
N GLU A 18 18.36 25.46 -41.99
CA GLU A 18 19.29 25.51 -43.13
C GLU A 18 20.54 24.61 -42.95
N LYS A 19 20.94 24.32 -41.70
CA LYS A 19 22.02 23.38 -41.37
C LYS A 19 21.63 21.91 -41.51
N ALA A 20 20.32 21.58 -41.49
CA ALA A 20 19.84 20.21 -41.65
C ALA A 20 19.73 19.78 -43.12
N ASP A 21 19.35 20.69 -44.03
CA ASP A 21 19.19 20.39 -45.46
C ASP A 21 20.52 20.17 -46.20
N LYS A 22 21.62 20.73 -45.70
CA LYS A 22 22.96 20.56 -46.30
C LYS A 22 23.57 19.16 -46.07
N TYR A 23 22.95 18.32 -45.23
CA TYR A 23 23.37 16.94 -44.98
C TYR A 23 22.59 15.89 -45.79
N ILE A 24 21.55 16.25 -46.55
CA ILE A 24 20.69 15.28 -47.26
C ILE A 24 20.89 15.23 -48.79
N SER A 25 21.70 16.10 -49.40
CA SER A 25 21.95 16.03 -50.86
C SER A 25 23.42 15.89 -51.27
N LYS A 26 23.88 14.63 -51.36
CA LYS A 26 24.93 14.26 -52.34
C LYS A 26 24.77 12.80 -52.78
N LYS A 27 23.87 12.59 -53.76
CA LYS A 27 23.85 11.39 -54.60
C LYS A 27 25.14 11.36 -55.44
N LYS A 28 26.05 10.43 -55.14
CA LYS A 28 27.04 9.97 -56.14
C LYS A 28 26.37 8.90 -57.00
N LYS A 29 26.34 9.13 -58.32
CA LYS A 29 25.99 8.10 -59.32
C LYS A 29 27.03 6.97 -59.21
N CYS A 30 26.60 5.77 -58.85
CA CYS A 30 27.38 4.56 -59.01
C CYS A 30 26.71 3.70 -60.06
N THR A 31 27.45 3.42 -61.13
CA THR A 31 27.08 2.57 -62.26
C THR A 31 26.78 1.14 -61.81
N PHE A 32 25.71 0.57 -62.36
CA PHE A 32 25.31 -0.83 -62.19
C PHE A 32 26.47 -1.80 -62.42
N LYS A 33 26.83 -2.58 -61.39
CA LYS A 33 27.24 -3.96 -61.56
C LYS A 33 26.19 -4.83 -60.87
N LYS A 34 25.53 -5.69 -61.64
CA LYS A 34 24.67 -6.75 -61.12
C LYS A 34 25.51 -7.62 -60.18
N LEU A 35 25.16 -7.65 -58.90
CA LEU A 35 25.56 -8.72 -58.01
C LEU A 35 24.38 -9.03 -57.07
N THR A 36 23.95 -10.28 -57.15
CA THR A 36 22.92 -10.91 -56.33
C THR A 36 23.25 -10.80 -54.85
N ALA A 37 22.41 -10.12 -54.06
CA ALA A 37 22.47 -10.15 -52.60
C ALA A 37 21.06 -9.98 -51.99
N LEU A 38 20.12 -10.80 -52.44
CA LEU A 38 18.82 -10.99 -51.80
C LEU A 38 18.99 -12.08 -50.73
N ALA A 39 19.50 -11.73 -49.54
CA ALA A 39 19.45 -12.61 -48.35
C ALA A 39 19.83 -11.92 -47.02
N ALA A 40 20.48 -10.75 -47.01
CA ALA A 40 21.00 -10.17 -45.75
C ALA A 40 20.13 -9.07 -45.13
N SER A 41 19.25 -8.38 -45.88
CA SER A 41 18.48 -7.26 -45.30
C SER A 41 17.26 -7.68 -44.49
N PHE A 42 16.68 -8.85 -44.78
CA PHE A 42 15.54 -9.38 -44.03
C PHE A 42 15.91 -9.77 -42.60
N ILE A 43 17.12 -10.28 -42.36
CA ILE A 43 17.58 -10.72 -41.02
C ILE A 43 17.74 -9.51 -40.09
N THR A 44 18.35 -8.42 -40.55
CA THR A 44 18.49 -7.18 -39.75
C THR A 44 17.15 -6.52 -39.44
N ILE A 45 16.21 -6.49 -40.39
CA ILE A 45 14.87 -5.94 -40.15
C ILE A 45 14.09 -6.84 -39.19
N PHE A 46 14.21 -8.17 -39.29
CA PHE A 46 13.61 -9.12 -38.34
C PHE A 46 14.21 -9.01 -36.94
N LEU A 47 15.52 -8.77 -36.80
CA LEU A 47 16.18 -8.58 -35.50
C LEU A 47 15.78 -7.26 -34.85
N ILE A 48 15.60 -6.20 -35.63
CA ILE A 48 15.10 -4.90 -35.14
C ILE A 48 13.61 -5.01 -34.76
N PHE A 49 12.79 -5.70 -35.56
CA PHE A 49 11.39 -5.97 -35.22
C PHE A 49 11.25 -6.91 -34.01
N ALA A 50 12.08 -7.95 -33.90
CA ALA A 50 12.11 -8.86 -32.75
C ALA A 50 12.58 -8.12 -31.48
N ALA A 51 13.58 -7.24 -31.57
CA ALA A 51 13.98 -6.38 -30.46
C ALA A 51 12.86 -5.39 -30.07
N LEU A 52 12.16 -4.78 -31.03
CA LEU A 52 11.03 -3.88 -30.77
C LEU A 52 9.80 -4.61 -30.19
N ILE A 53 9.53 -5.84 -30.63
CA ILE A 53 8.48 -6.72 -30.07
C ILE A 53 8.87 -7.19 -28.66
N SER A 54 10.16 -7.51 -28.41
CA SER A 54 10.67 -7.85 -27.08
C SER A 54 10.63 -6.67 -26.09
N PHE A 55 10.62 -5.42 -26.56
CA PHE A 55 10.45 -4.24 -25.71
C PHE A 55 8.98 -3.89 -25.42
N LYS A 56 8.03 -4.24 -26.30
CA LYS A 56 6.60 -3.94 -26.11
C LYS A 56 5.87 -4.82 -25.08
N ASN A 57 6.38 -6.03 -24.80
CA ASN A 57 5.77 -6.97 -23.85
C ASN A 57 6.56 -7.13 -22.55
N LYS A 58 7.22 -6.06 -22.07
CA LYS A 58 7.87 -6.10 -20.77
C LYS A 58 6.79 -5.99 -19.68
N ASN A 59 6.38 -7.15 -19.16
CA ASN A 59 5.58 -7.34 -17.96
C ASN A 59 6.26 -6.70 -16.73
N THR A 60 6.29 -5.38 -16.69
CA THR A 60 6.96 -4.59 -15.66
C THR A 60 5.96 -4.07 -14.66
N ILE A 61 6.33 -4.18 -13.40
CA ILE A 61 5.63 -3.53 -12.30
C ILE A 61 6.55 -2.53 -11.60
N THR A 62 5.95 -1.53 -10.98
CA THR A 62 6.62 -0.45 -10.24
C THR A 62 5.90 -0.24 -8.91
N ALA A 63 6.67 -0.02 -7.84
CA ALA A 63 6.15 0.28 -6.52
C ALA A 63 6.25 1.78 -6.22
N TYR A 64 5.23 2.30 -5.53
CA TYR A 64 5.16 3.71 -5.12
C TYR A 64 4.79 3.80 -3.65
N ALA A 65 5.43 4.71 -2.92
CA ALA A 65 5.01 5.05 -1.56
C ALA A 65 3.68 5.80 -1.61
N TYR A 66 2.67 5.33 -0.87
CA TYR A 66 1.28 5.82 -1.00
C TYR A 66 1.11 7.30 -0.62
N VAL A 67 1.77 7.74 0.44
CA VAL A 67 1.61 9.12 0.96
C VAL A 67 2.29 10.15 0.05
N THR A 68 3.48 9.86 -0.45
CA THR A 68 4.28 10.80 -1.25
C THR A 68 4.11 10.63 -2.75
N ASN A 69 3.54 9.49 -3.19
CA ASN A 69 3.56 9.03 -4.58
C ASN A 69 4.97 8.97 -5.20
N GLU A 70 6.02 8.94 -4.37
CA GLU A 70 7.39 8.76 -4.85
C GLU A 70 7.61 7.29 -5.24
N LYS A 71 8.26 7.08 -6.38
CA LYS A 71 8.63 5.75 -6.86
C LYS A 71 9.68 5.14 -5.93
N ILE A 72 9.45 3.92 -5.48
CA ILE A 72 10.45 3.15 -4.73
C ILE A 72 11.42 2.55 -5.77
N THR A 73 12.67 2.99 -5.74
CA THR A 73 13.69 2.55 -6.71
C THR A 73 14.49 1.36 -6.20
N SER A 74 15.38 0.80 -7.02
CA SER A 74 16.30 -0.26 -6.60
C SER A 74 17.35 0.21 -5.59
N THR A 75 17.58 1.52 -5.48
CA THR A 75 18.48 2.08 -4.48
C THR A 75 17.69 2.33 -3.20
N ALA A 76 18.20 1.83 -2.07
CA ALA A 76 17.58 2.06 -0.78
C ALA A 76 17.57 3.56 -0.48
N ALA A 77 16.38 4.12 -0.33
CA ALA A 77 16.17 5.53 -0.04
C ALA A 77 15.33 5.69 1.22
N VAL A 78 15.58 6.77 1.96
CA VAL A 78 14.72 7.17 3.08
C VAL A 78 13.33 7.47 2.54
N ILE A 79 12.32 6.82 3.12
CA ILE A 79 10.93 7.04 2.75
C ILE A 79 10.38 8.11 3.68
N LYS A 80 9.85 9.19 3.12
CA LYS A 80 9.25 10.29 3.89
C LYS A 80 7.83 9.97 4.38
N THR A 81 7.64 8.79 4.99
CA THR A 81 6.34 8.37 5.55
C THR A 81 6.29 8.52 7.06
N GLY A 82 7.39 8.28 7.77
CA GLY A 82 7.43 8.35 9.23
C GLY A 82 8.74 7.88 9.86
N THR A 83 8.79 7.95 11.19
CA THR A 83 9.93 7.54 12.03
C THR A 83 9.46 6.80 13.27
N ILE A 84 10.30 5.91 13.79
CA ILE A 84 10.14 5.28 15.11
C ILE A 84 11.22 5.80 16.06
N SER A 85 10.89 6.02 17.33
CA SER A 85 11.85 6.40 18.37
C SER A 85 12.31 5.19 19.20
N ASP A 86 13.32 5.39 20.05
CA ASP A 86 13.80 4.35 20.97
C ASP A 86 12.75 3.87 21.99
N SER A 87 11.65 4.60 22.20
CA SER A 87 10.52 4.16 23.03
C SER A 87 9.45 3.39 22.26
N GLY A 88 9.67 3.15 20.96
CA GLY A 88 8.69 2.55 20.07
C GLY A 88 7.60 3.52 19.60
N GLU A 89 7.67 4.80 19.97
CA GLU A 89 6.71 5.82 19.50
C GLU A 89 6.91 6.08 18.00
N MET A 90 5.83 5.95 17.23
CA MET A 90 5.78 6.24 15.80
C MET A 90 5.32 7.67 15.54
N LYS A 91 6.04 8.41 14.71
CA LYS A 91 5.59 9.67 14.11
C LYS A 91 5.36 9.47 12.61
N GLY A 92 4.20 9.86 12.12
CA GLY A 92 3.77 9.56 10.76
C GLY A 92 3.40 8.08 10.60
N HIS A 93 3.62 7.54 9.40
CA HIS A 93 3.26 6.18 9.02
C HIS A 93 4.50 5.35 8.70
N GLN A 94 4.42 4.05 9.00
CA GLN A 94 5.26 3.03 8.37
C GLN A 94 5.22 3.10 6.84
N LEU A 95 6.02 2.27 6.17
CA LEU A 95 5.88 2.07 4.73
C LEU A 95 4.47 1.59 4.36
N ILE A 96 3.77 2.42 3.60
CA ILE A 96 2.55 2.07 2.86
C ILE A 96 2.85 2.25 1.38
N PHE A 97 2.55 1.25 0.56
CA PHE A 97 2.85 1.28 -0.87
C PHE A 97 1.73 0.67 -1.70
N TYR A 98 1.76 0.96 -3.00
CA TYR A 98 0.93 0.32 -4.01
C TYR A 98 1.77 -0.08 -5.22
N ILE A 99 1.26 -1.04 -6.00
CA ILE A 99 1.93 -1.55 -7.20
C ILE A 99 1.16 -1.12 -8.43
N LEU A 100 1.85 -0.49 -9.37
CA LEU A 100 1.36 -0.24 -10.72
C LEU A 100 2.04 -1.19 -11.72
N GLY A 101 1.32 -1.53 -12.78
CA GLY A 101 1.86 -2.29 -13.90
C GLY A 101 0.76 -2.68 -14.88
N GLU A 102 1.17 -3.22 -16.01
CA GLU A 102 0.23 -3.64 -17.04
C GLU A 102 -0.14 -5.11 -16.88
N ASN A 103 -1.41 -5.44 -17.16
CA ASN A 103 -1.91 -6.81 -17.26
C ASN A 103 -1.61 -7.69 -16.04
N ILE A 104 -1.53 -7.10 -14.84
CA ILE A 104 -1.42 -7.85 -13.59
C ILE A 104 -2.73 -8.60 -13.39
N GLU A 105 -2.64 -9.91 -13.22
CA GLU A 105 -3.79 -10.76 -12.86
C GLU A 105 -3.88 -10.89 -11.34
N LYS A 106 -2.77 -11.21 -10.69
CA LYS A 106 -2.69 -11.35 -9.24
C LYS A 106 -1.27 -11.18 -8.74
N ILE A 107 -1.14 -10.81 -7.47
CA ILE A 107 0.14 -10.77 -6.78
C ILE A 107 0.00 -11.50 -5.46
N ARG A 108 0.91 -12.44 -5.21
CA ARG A 108 1.10 -13.07 -3.91
C ARG A 108 2.20 -12.37 -3.15
N PHE A 109 1.88 -11.90 -1.95
CA PHE A 109 2.80 -11.24 -1.03
C PHE A 109 3.29 -12.23 0.02
N SER A 110 4.56 -12.16 0.37
CA SER A 110 5.18 -12.93 1.45
C SER A 110 6.13 -12.06 2.25
N CYS A 111 5.83 -11.84 3.53
CA CYS A 111 6.61 -11.04 4.45
C CYS A 111 7.47 -11.94 5.35
N LYS A 112 8.77 -11.63 5.46
CA LYS A 112 9.70 -12.52 6.16
C LYS A 112 9.56 -12.43 7.68
N ASN A 113 9.73 -11.24 8.23
CA ASN A 113 9.90 -11.01 9.66
C ASN A 113 8.67 -10.40 10.32
N GLN A 114 8.07 -9.38 9.71
CA GLN A 114 6.95 -8.62 10.26
C GLN A 114 5.60 -9.09 9.67
N GLN A 115 4.63 -8.18 9.61
CA GLN A 115 3.28 -8.40 9.13
C GLN A 115 2.88 -7.32 8.13
N LEU A 116 1.80 -7.59 7.42
CA LEU A 116 1.25 -6.75 6.36
C LEU A 116 -0.25 -6.59 6.57
N ASP A 117 -0.74 -5.39 6.28
CA ASP A 117 -2.16 -5.12 6.05
C ASP A 117 -2.37 -4.86 4.56
N PHE A 118 -3.44 -5.41 3.99
CA PHE A 118 -3.92 -5.04 2.66
C PHE A 118 -5.27 -4.33 2.79
N LYS A 119 -5.37 -3.16 2.14
CA LYS A 119 -6.58 -2.35 2.07
C LYS A 119 -6.91 -2.05 0.61
N ASP A 120 -8.13 -2.40 0.20
CA ASP A 120 -8.71 -1.96 -1.07
C ASP A 120 -9.65 -0.77 -0.80
N TRP A 121 -9.20 0.44 -1.12
CA TRP A 121 -10.02 1.65 -0.92
C TRP A 121 -11.19 1.76 -1.90
N THR A 122 -11.27 0.88 -2.89
CA THR A 122 -12.46 0.74 -3.76
C THR A 122 -13.50 -0.22 -3.19
N GLU A 123 -13.18 -0.91 -2.08
CA GLU A 123 -14.10 -1.79 -1.37
C GLU A 123 -14.58 -3.02 -2.17
N LYS A 124 -13.82 -3.41 -3.20
CA LYS A 124 -14.19 -4.53 -4.09
C LYS A 124 -13.58 -5.87 -3.70
N ARG A 125 -12.55 -5.86 -2.85
CA ARG A 125 -11.76 -7.04 -2.51
C ARG A 125 -11.75 -7.27 -1.01
N ASN A 126 -11.61 -8.52 -0.65
CA ASN A 126 -11.33 -8.88 0.73
C ASN A 126 -9.99 -8.28 1.20
N GLU A 127 -10.00 -7.77 2.41
CA GLU A 127 -8.84 -7.14 3.04
C GLU A 127 -8.04 -8.14 3.87
N TYR A 128 -6.77 -7.84 4.16
CA TYR A 128 -5.94 -8.63 5.06
C TYR A 128 -5.44 -7.74 6.20
N ALA A 129 -5.34 -8.30 7.40
CA ALA A 129 -4.76 -7.60 8.53
C ALA A 129 -3.82 -8.50 9.33
N ASN A 130 -2.65 -7.97 9.67
CA ASN A 130 -1.56 -8.64 10.36
C ASN A 130 -1.16 -9.97 9.68
N ALA A 131 -1.27 -10.03 8.36
CA ALA A 131 -0.96 -11.22 7.57
C ALA A 131 0.54 -11.26 7.26
N GLN A 132 1.08 -12.46 7.06
CA GLN A 132 2.43 -12.63 6.55
C GLN A 132 2.41 -12.98 5.07
N ASN A 133 1.48 -13.85 4.65
CA ASN A 133 1.34 -14.26 3.27
C ASN A 133 -0.12 -14.13 2.82
N PHE A 134 -0.35 -13.59 1.63
CA PHE A 134 -1.69 -13.54 1.03
C PHE A 134 -1.60 -13.28 -0.46
N GLU A 135 -2.70 -13.50 -1.18
CA GLU A 135 -2.81 -13.25 -2.60
C GLU A 135 -3.92 -12.21 -2.87
N ILE A 136 -3.65 -11.27 -3.76
CA ILE A 136 -4.60 -10.26 -4.20
C ILE A 136 -4.80 -10.41 -5.69
N SER A 137 -6.06 -10.54 -6.12
CA SER A 137 -6.44 -10.44 -7.53
C SER A 137 -6.51 -8.99 -7.98
N TYR A 138 -5.82 -8.67 -9.07
CA TYR A 138 -5.83 -7.36 -9.70
C TYR A 138 -6.91 -7.33 -10.79
N GLY A 139 -7.75 -6.28 -10.77
CA GLY A 139 -8.86 -6.16 -11.72
C GLY A 139 -8.43 -5.68 -13.09
N ASN A 140 -9.38 -5.61 -14.03
CA ASN A 140 -9.15 -5.04 -15.36
C ASN A 140 -8.88 -3.53 -15.33
N ASN A 141 -9.39 -2.84 -14.31
CA ASN A 141 -9.32 -1.39 -14.21
C ASN A 141 -8.00 -0.94 -13.52
N LYS A 142 -7.00 -0.58 -14.34
CA LYS A 142 -5.69 -0.08 -13.87
C LYS A 142 -5.79 1.16 -12.97
N LYS A 143 -6.85 1.97 -13.11
CA LYS A 143 -7.07 3.18 -12.28
C LYS A 143 -7.31 2.81 -10.81
N GLU A 144 -7.68 1.57 -10.52
CA GLU A 144 -7.89 1.07 -9.16
C GLU A 144 -6.59 0.76 -8.44
N TYR A 145 -5.49 0.51 -9.14
CA TYR A 145 -4.30 -0.09 -8.53
C TYR A 145 -3.65 0.81 -7.48
N LYS A 146 -3.75 2.13 -7.64
CA LYS A 146 -3.30 3.11 -6.62
C LYS A 146 -4.10 3.06 -5.31
N TYR A 147 -5.29 2.46 -5.34
CA TYR A 147 -6.17 2.25 -4.19
C TYR A 147 -5.99 0.85 -3.58
N LEU A 148 -5.10 0.02 -4.13
CA LEU A 148 -4.73 -1.28 -3.58
C LEU A 148 -3.46 -1.12 -2.77
N THR A 149 -3.62 -0.81 -1.48
CA THR A 149 -2.49 -0.43 -0.62
C THR A 149 -2.06 -1.56 0.30
N ILE A 150 -0.74 -1.73 0.41
CA ILE A 150 -0.09 -2.67 1.32
C ILE A 150 0.65 -1.85 2.36
N SER A 151 0.36 -2.10 3.64
CA SER A 151 1.04 -1.45 4.77
C SER A 151 1.95 -2.46 5.45
N TRP A 152 3.23 -2.14 5.61
CA TRP A 152 4.16 -2.95 6.39
C TRP A 152 4.06 -2.61 7.88
N ILE A 153 3.80 -3.60 8.73
CA ILE A 153 3.46 -3.39 10.14
C ILE A 153 4.61 -3.87 11.04
N PRO A 154 5.48 -2.97 11.55
CA PRO A 154 6.62 -3.35 12.38
C PRO A 154 6.24 -3.61 13.85
N ASN A 155 5.16 -4.36 14.10
CA ASN A 155 4.65 -4.59 15.46
C ASN A 155 5.71 -5.20 16.39
N LYS A 156 6.55 -6.12 15.89
CA LYS A 156 7.59 -6.74 16.73
C LYS A 156 8.65 -5.72 17.13
N THR A 157 9.04 -4.85 16.20
CA THR A 157 10.00 -3.76 16.44
C THR A 157 9.44 -2.76 17.45
N ILE A 158 8.18 -2.36 17.28
CA ILE A 158 7.49 -1.45 18.22
C ILE A 158 7.42 -2.08 19.61
N SER A 159 6.98 -3.34 19.71
CA SER A 159 6.88 -4.04 21.01
C SER A 159 8.24 -4.17 21.70
N GLU A 160 9.31 -4.51 20.97
CA GLU A 160 10.64 -4.58 21.57
C GLU A 160 11.07 -3.22 22.15
N LEU A 161 10.89 -2.13 21.39
CA LEU A 161 11.28 -0.79 21.83
C LEU A 161 10.38 -0.23 22.95
N SER A 162 9.09 -0.60 22.99
CA SER A 162 8.15 -0.09 23.98
C SER A 162 8.15 -0.88 25.28
N ASP A 163 8.38 -2.19 25.21
CA ASP A 163 8.21 -3.10 26.34
C ASP A 163 9.53 -3.39 27.06
N ASN A 164 10.68 -3.12 26.42
CA ASN A 164 12.02 -3.31 26.97
C ASN A 164 12.73 -1.97 27.14
N GLU A 165 12.86 -1.50 28.39
CA GLU A 165 13.47 -0.19 28.72
C GLU A 165 14.91 -0.03 28.22
N ASN A 166 15.64 -1.15 28.09
CA ASN A 166 17.02 -1.18 27.63
C ASN A 166 17.14 -1.29 26.10
N ALA A 167 16.04 -1.57 25.40
CA ALA A 167 16.06 -1.63 23.94
C ALA A 167 16.32 -0.24 23.35
N LYS A 168 17.17 -0.22 22.32
CA LYS A 168 17.50 0.95 21.52
C LYS A 168 17.53 0.52 20.07
N ILE A 169 17.12 1.39 19.15
CA ILE A 169 17.07 1.08 17.71
C ILE A 169 18.42 0.56 17.21
N LYS A 170 19.50 1.19 17.66
CA LYS A 170 20.89 0.80 17.35
C LYS A 170 21.17 -0.68 17.68
N ASN A 171 20.65 -1.17 18.80
CA ASN A 171 20.97 -2.48 19.37
C ASN A 171 19.93 -3.56 19.04
N LEU A 172 18.90 -3.23 18.27
CA LEU A 172 17.89 -4.20 17.87
C LEU A 172 18.50 -5.32 17.04
N ALA A 173 18.00 -6.55 17.25
CA ALA A 173 18.32 -7.69 16.42
C ALA A 173 18.01 -7.40 14.94
N LYS A 174 18.81 -7.97 14.03
CA LYS A 174 18.71 -7.73 12.59
C LYS A 174 17.29 -7.97 12.04
N GLU A 175 16.61 -9.01 12.51
CA GLU A 175 15.24 -9.36 12.12
C GLU A 175 14.16 -8.36 12.55
N LEU A 176 14.47 -7.48 13.51
CA LEU A 176 13.60 -6.38 13.94
C LEU A 176 13.92 -5.08 13.18
N LYS A 177 15.14 -4.95 12.63
CA LYS A 177 15.55 -3.78 11.83
C LYS A 177 15.33 -3.97 10.34
N GLU A 178 15.40 -5.20 9.85
CA GLU A 178 15.33 -5.52 8.43
C GLU A 178 14.15 -6.44 8.13
N ASP A 179 13.52 -6.22 6.99
CA ASP A 179 12.50 -7.11 6.46
C ASP A 179 12.53 -7.17 4.94
N ILE A 180 11.88 -8.19 4.39
CA ILE A 180 11.70 -8.33 2.96
C ILE A 180 10.27 -8.79 2.67
N ILE A 181 9.64 -8.08 1.73
CA ILE A 181 8.33 -8.43 1.18
C ILE A 181 8.56 -8.94 -0.24
N VAL A 182 8.43 -10.24 -0.44
CA VAL A 182 8.52 -10.87 -1.76
C VAL A 182 7.15 -10.82 -2.43
N MET A 183 7.14 -10.46 -3.71
CA MET A 183 5.97 -10.38 -4.56
C MET A 183 6.15 -11.35 -5.73
N GLU A 184 5.31 -12.38 -5.76
CA GLU A 184 5.16 -13.27 -6.91
C GLU A 184 3.99 -12.74 -7.74
N VAL A 185 4.31 -12.14 -8.89
CA VAL A 185 3.35 -11.50 -9.80
C VAL A 185 2.99 -12.49 -10.88
N THR A 186 1.70 -12.70 -11.10
CA THR A 186 1.17 -13.40 -12.28
C THR A 186 0.47 -12.37 -13.17
N PHE A 187 0.83 -12.38 -14.45
CA PHE A 187 0.22 -11.56 -15.47
C PHE A 187 -0.85 -12.35 -16.23
N LYS A 188 -1.81 -11.66 -16.83
CA LYS A 188 -2.94 -12.28 -17.55
C LYS A 188 -2.54 -13.19 -18.72
N ASN A 189 -1.31 -13.04 -19.23
CA ASN A 189 -0.74 -13.91 -20.26
C ASN A 189 -0.06 -15.17 -19.67
N GLY A 190 -0.20 -15.44 -18.38
CA GLY A 190 0.40 -16.59 -17.69
C GLY A 190 1.85 -16.40 -17.29
N ASN A 191 2.54 -15.38 -17.81
CA ASN A 191 3.91 -15.07 -17.40
C ASN A 191 3.95 -14.65 -15.93
N THR A 192 5.12 -14.83 -15.31
CA THR A 192 5.35 -14.43 -13.93
C THR A 192 6.58 -13.52 -13.79
N ALA A 193 6.59 -12.73 -12.73
CA ALA A 193 7.77 -12.01 -12.28
C ALA A 193 7.88 -12.09 -10.76
N THR A 194 9.10 -12.07 -10.25
CA THR A 194 9.35 -12.04 -8.81
C THR A 194 10.11 -10.77 -8.46
N LYS A 195 9.49 -9.95 -7.61
CA LYS A 195 10.06 -8.68 -7.13
C LYS A 195 10.13 -8.72 -5.60
N ALA A 196 10.90 -7.82 -5.02
CA ALA A 196 10.90 -7.63 -3.58
C ALA A 196 11.02 -6.16 -3.19
N ILE A 197 10.35 -5.80 -2.08
CA ILE A 197 10.69 -4.60 -1.30
C ILE A 197 11.57 -5.06 -0.14
N SER A 198 12.81 -4.58 -0.11
CA SER A 198 13.67 -4.68 1.07
C SER A 198 13.45 -3.46 1.93
N ILE A 199 13.28 -3.66 3.25
CA ILE A 199 13.01 -2.63 4.23
C ILE A 199 14.11 -2.68 5.28
N SER A 200 14.60 -1.51 5.69
CA SER A 200 15.53 -1.39 6.81
C SER A 200 15.19 -0.20 7.69
N LEU A 201 15.51 -0.32 8.97
CA LEU A 201 15.41 0.72 9.97
C LEU A 201 16.82 1.25 10.28
N SER A 202 17.04 2.53 9.99
CA SER A 202 18.28 3.22 10.37
C SER A 202 18.30 3.58 11.86
N ASP A 203 19.50 3.83 12.38
CA ASP A 203 19.71 4.10 13.81
C ASP A 203 19.03 5.37 14.32
N ASN A 204 18.67 6.30 13.42
CA ASN A 204 17.91 7.51 13.76
C ASN A 204 16.39 7.34 13.64
N GLY A 205 15.91 6.10 13.50
CA GLY A 205 14.48 5.82 13.45
C GLY A 205 13.82 5.95 12.09
N LYS A 206 14.56 6.27 11.02
CA LYS A 206 14.00 6.39 9.67
C LYS A 206 13.94 5.05 8.95
N PHE A 207 12.84 4.82 8.24
CA PHE A 207 12.67 3.67 7.36
C PHE A 207 13.27 3.92 5.98
N LEU A 208 13.98 2.93 5.47
CA LEU A 208 14.47 2.90 4.09
C LEU A 208 13.83 1.73 3.36
N ALA A 209 13.52 1.92 2.09
CA ALA A 209 13.14 0.81 1.23
C ALA A 209 13.72 0.88 -0.17
N SER A 210 13.85 -0.29 -0.78
CA SER A 210 14.24 -0.47 -2.16
C SER A 210 13.39 -1.54 -2.83
N PHE A 211 13.03 -1.33 -4.09
CA PHE A 211 12.24 -2.24 -4.91
C PHE A 211 13.08 -2.79 -6.07
N SER A 212 13.22 -4.12 -6.14
CA SER A 212 14.13 -4.78 -7.09
C SER A 212 13.61 -6.13 -7.56
N ASP A 213 14.22 -6.67 -8.61
CA ASP A 213 14.07 -8.08 -8.98
C ASP A 213 14.57 -9.00 -7.87
N TYR A 214 13.86 -10.11 -7.67
CA TYR A 214 14.20 -11.06 -6.61
C TYR A 214 14.17 -12.49 -7.12
N LYS A 215 15.19 -13.26 -6.74
CA LYS A 215 15.27 -14.70 -7.01
C LYS A 215 15.06 -15.45 -5.70
N ILE A 216 13.93 -16.15 -5.59
CA ILE A 216 13.61 -16.97 -4.42
C ILE A 216 14.66 -18.07 -4.24
N LYS A 217 15.26 -18.11 -3.05
CA LYS A 217 16.27 -19.10 -2.67
C LYS A 217 15.62 -20.28 -1.94
N LYS A 218 16.33 -21.42 -1.87
CA LYS A 218 15.87 -22.57 -1.08
C LYS A 218 15.65 -22.22 0.39
N THR A 219 16.48 -21.32 0.93
CA THR A 219 16.45 -20.82 2.31
C THR A 219 15.25 -19.91 2.62
N ASP A 220 14.54 -19.40 1.61
CA ASP A 220 13.40 -18.50 1.78
C ASP A 220 12.14 -19.26 2.18
N LYS A 221 12.19 -19.98 3.30
CA LYS A 221 11.07 -20.80 3.78
C LYS A 221 9.80 -19.97 4.00
N PHE A 222 9.94 -18.68 4.29
CA PHE A 222 8.82 -17.76 4.52
C PHE A 222 7.91 -17.60 3.29
N VAL A 223 8.46 -17.66 2.06
CA VAL A 223 7.63 -17.56 0.85
C VAL A 223 6.72 -18.77 0.67
N ARG A 224 7.03 -19.91 1.29
CA ARG A 224 6.24 -21.15 1.18
C ARG A 224 5.17 -21.29 2.27
N ARG A 225 5.03 -20.32 3.19
CA ARG A 225 3.94 -20.36 4.19
C ARG A 225 2.60 -20.27 3.48
N SER A 226 1.60 -20.98 4.01
CA SER A 226 0.22 -20.87 3.52
C SER A 226 -0.29 -19.43 3.61
N ASN A 227 -1.18 -19.07 2.71
CA ASN A 227 -1.83 -17.76 2.76
C ASN A 227 -2.70 -17.65 4.01
N ASP A 228 -2.61 -16.50 4.68
CA ASP A 228 -3.53 -16.11 5.72
C ASP A 228 -4.94 -15.97 5.16
N LYS A 229 -5.94 -16.07 6.04
CA LYS A 229 -7.33 -15.88 5.64
C LYS A 229 -7.63 -14.39 5.51
N PRO A 230 -8.39 -13.98 4.48
CA PRO A 230 -8.88 -12.62 4.41
C PRO A 230 -9.71 -12.28 5.66
N LEU A 231 -9.78 -11.01 5.99
CA LEU A 231 -10.87 -10.49 6.80
C LEU A 231 -12.15 -10.77 6.02
N ASN A 232 -12.99 -11.66 6.54
CA ASN A 232 -14.32 -11.91 5.98
C ASN A 232 -15.03 -10.57 5.80
N SER A 233 -15.07 -10.07 4.57
CA SER A 233 -15.98 -9.00 4.23
C SER A 233 -17.34 -9.67 4.11
N THR A 234 -18.17 -9.54 5.14
CA THR A 234 -19.61 -9.60 4.93
C THR A 234 -19.97 -8.34 4.12
N TYR A 235 -19.65 -8.32 2.83
CA TYR A 235 -20.43 -7.52 1.90
C TYR A 235 -21.74 -8.30 1.73
N ILE A 236 -22.79 -7.75 2.33
CA ILE A 236 -24.16 -8.19 2.15
C ILE A 236 -24.46 -8.07 0.67
N ASP A 237 -24.68 -9.20 0.00
CA ASP A 237 -25.50 -9.22 -1.20
C ASP A 237 -26.85 -8.60 -0.81
N LYS A 238 -27.08 -7.36 -1.27
CA LYS A 238 -28.43 -6.83 -1.36
C LYS A 238 -29.10 -7.60 -2.48
N ASN A 239 -29.60 -8.79 -2.16
CA ASN A 239 -30.72 -9.49 -2.79
C ASN A 239 -30.77 -10.93 -2.24
N GLU A 240 -31.56 -11.16 -1.20
CA GLU A 240 -32.53 -12.27 -1.14
C GLU A 240 -33.26 -12.31 0.22
N ASN A 241 -34.56 -12.03 0.14
CA ASN A 241 -35.69 -12.67 0.81
C ASN A 241 -35.60 -13.16 2.28
N THR A 242 -36.36 -12.42 3.11
CA THR A 242 -37.45 -12.88 3.98
C THR A 242 -37.25 -14.02 5.01
N ASN A 243 -37.66 -13.67 6.24
CA ASN A 243 -38.29 -14.52 7.26
C ASN A 243 -37.42 -15.55 8.01
N LYS A 244 -36.89 -15.14 9.17
CA LYS A 244 -37.16 -15.83 10.46
C LYS A 244 -36.62 -15.01 11.64
N ILE A 245 -37.51 -14.29 12.33
CA ILE A 245 -37.27 -13.86 13.71
C ILE A 245 -38.04 -14.84 14.59
N SER A 246 -37.32 -15.79 15.19
CA SER A 246 -37.79 -16.53 16.35
C SER A 246 -36.96 -16.10 17.56
N SER A 247 -37.60 -15.27 18.39
CA SER A 247 -37.53 -15.22 19.85
C SER A 247 -36.34 -15.92 20.55
N ILE A 248 -35.49 -15.13 21.20
CA ILE A 248 -34.78 -15.58 22.42
C ILE A 248 -34.97 -14.56 23.53
N LYS A 249 -35.44 -15.11 24.65
CA LYS A 249 -35.95 -14.48 25.87
C LYS A 249 -34.91 -13.65 26.63
N ASN A 250 -35.45 -12.71 27.40
CA ASN A 250 -34.83 -11.93 28.46
C ASN A 250 -33.95 -12.77 29.40
N GLU A 251 -32.67 -12.40 29.53
CA GLU A 251 -31.88 -12.69 30.72
C GLU A 251 -31.14 -11.44 31.23
N ARG A 252 -31.69 -10.92 32.33
CA ARG A 252 -31.09 -10.25 33.49
C ARG A 252 -29.92 -9.27 33.26
N LYS A 253 -30.25 -8.00 33.53
CA LYS A 253 -29.37 -6.86 33.79
C LYS A 253 -28.24 -7.22 34.77
N SER A 254 -27.03 -7.41 34.27
CA SER A 254 -25.81 -7.18 35.07
C SER A 254 -25.16 -5.90 34.55
N VAL A 255 -25.11 -4.88 35.39
CA VAL A 255 -24.35 -3.66 35.13
C VAL A 255 -22.87 -4.05 35.14
N TYR A 256 -22.33 -4.33 33.96
CA TYR A 256 -20.93 -4.71 33.80
C TYR A 256 -20.04 -3.55 34.27
N LYS A 257 -19.29 -3.74 35.36
CA LYS A 257 -18.30 -2.77 35.83
C LYS A 257 -17.13 -2.76 34.85
N LEU A 258 -16.98 -1.66 34.11
CA LEU A 258 -15.97 -1.53 33.06
C LEU A 258 -14.58 -1.31 33.67
N SER A 259 -13.59 -2.15 33.33
CA SER A 259 -12.24 -2.01 33.88
C SER A 259 -11.42 -1.01 33.07
N LYS A 260 -10.64 -0.15 33.76
CA LYS A 260 -9.77 0.87 33.13
C LYS A 260 -8.85 0.26 32.05
N LYS A 261 -8.30 -0.93 32.31
CA LYS A 261 -7.45 -1.70 31.36
C LYS A 261 -8.19 -2.08 30.08
N GLN A 262 -9.48 -2.43 30.15
CA GLN A 262 -10.27 -2.74 28.96
C GLN A 262 -10.64 -1.48 28.19
N ILE A 263 -10.96 -0.39 28.88
CA ILE A 263 -11.25 0.91 28.25
C ILE A 263 -10.03 1.36 27.44
N LYS A 264 -8.83 1.32 28.02
CA LYS A 264 -7.61 1.72 27.31
C LYS A 264 -7.32 0.84 26.08
N LYS A 265 -7.57 -0.47 26.16
CA LYS A 265 -7.44 -1.38 25.00
C LYS A 265 -8.44 -1.06 23.89
N ALA A 266 -9.65 -0.65 24.23
CA ALA A 266 -10.65 -0.24 23.24
C ALA A 266 -10.31 1.13 22.64
N GLU A 267 -9.83 2.08 23.45
CA GLU A 267 -9.37 3.40 23.00
C GLU A 267 -8.24 3.26 21.97
N ILE A 268 -7.23 2.42 22.24
CA ILE A 268 -6.15 2.12 21.30
C ILE A 268 -6.71 1.52 20.00
N ALA A 269 -7.70 0.63 20.09
CA ALA A 269 -8.35 0.06 18.91
C ALA A 269 -9.15 1.11 18.10
N ALA A 270 -9.72 2.11 18.76
CA ALA A 270 -10.42 3.23 18.11
C ALA A 270 -9.44 4.18 17.41
N ILE A 271 -8.33 4.53 18.06
CA ILE A 271 -7.26 5.31 17.43
C ILE A 271 -6.70 4.56 16.22
N ARG A 272 -6.45 3.25 16.36
CA ARG A 272 -6.00 2.39 15.26
C ARG A 272 -7.01 2.35 14.12
N TYR A 273 -8.31 2.38 14.42
CA TYR A 273 -9.33 2.49 13.38
C TYR A 273 -9.17 3.78 12.57
N TYR A 274 -9.08 4.94 13.23
CA TYR A 274 -8.91 6.22 12.54
C TYR A 274 -7.58 6.37 11.82
N SER A 275 -6.50 5.75 12.32
CA SER A 275 -5.20 5.72 11.61
C SER A 275 -5.26 5.06 10.23
N LYS A 276 -6.35 4.33 9.95
CA LYS A 276 -6.66 3.69 8.66
C LYS A 276 -7.70 4.48 7.86
N THR A 277 -7.89 5.76 8.17
CA THR A 277 -8.85 6.64 7.49
C THR A 277 -8.16 7.94 7.08
N ILE A 278 -8.87 8.77 6.31
CA ILE A 278 -8.45 10.13 5.95
C ILE A 278 -8.51 11.12 7.13
N PHE A 279 -9.01 10.67 8.28
CA PHE A 279 -9.24 11.50 9.45
C PHE A 279 -8.05 11.45 10.40
N THR A 280 -7.58 12.62 10.81
CA THR A 280 -6.64 12.79 11.92
C THR A 280 -7.42 12.96 13.22
N VAL A 281 -7.14 12.14 14.24
CA VAL A 281 -7.80 12.25 15.54
C VAL A 281 -7.20 13.43 16.32
N ASN A 282 -8.01 14.44 16.63
CA ASN A 282 -7.62 15.57 17.48
C ASN A 282 -7.74 15.19 18.97
N TYR A 283 -8.85 14.55 19.33
CA TYR A 283 -9.00 13.91 20.64
C TYR A 283 -9.97 12.73 20.60
N ILE A 284 -9.84 11.85 21.58
CA ILE A 284 -10.76 10.76 21.85
C ILE A 284 -11.09 10.72 23.34
N LYS A 285 -12.37 10.60 23.69
CA LYS A 285 -12.85 10.59 25.08
C LYS A 285 -13.79 9.42 25.31
N PHE A 286 -13.60 8.68 26.39
CA PHE A 286 -14.49 7.58 26.76
C PHE A 286 -15.83 8.12 27.26
N ASP A 287 -16.93 7.74 26.61
CA ASP A 287 -18.27 8.12 27.03
C ASP A 287 -18.84 7.07 27.99
N LYS A 288 -18.70 7.35 29.29
CA LYS A 288 -19.20 6.49 30.36
C LYS A 288 -20.74 6.35 30.32
N LYS A 289 -21.47 7.42 30.00
CA LYS A 289 -22.95 7.41 30.02
C LYS A 289 -23.49 6.65 28.81
N GLY A 290 -22.94 6.89 27.62
CA GLY A 290 -23.28 6.14 26.41
C GLY A 290 -22.93 4.67 26.53
N SER A 291 -21.73 4.36 27.02
CA SER A 291 -21.29 2.96 27.23
C SER A 291 -22.19 2.19 28.20
N ALA A 292 -22.70 2.84 29.25
CA ALA A 292 -23.60 2.20 30.22
C ALA A 292 -24.95 1.80 29.62
N LYS A 293 -25.39 2.46 28.55
CA LYS A 293 -26.64 2.14 27.82
C LYS A 293 -26.46 1.00 26.81
N LEU A 294 -25.22 0.60 26.50
CA LEU A 294 -24.94 -0.44 25.53
C LEU A 294 -24.95 -1.83 26.17
N HIS A 295 -25.63 -2.78 25.53
CA HIS A 295 -25.62 -4.18 25.97
C HIS A 295 -24.32 -4.91 25.57
N GLY A 296 -23.76 -5.65 26.53
CA GLY A 296 -22.56 -6.48 26.36
C GLY A 296 -21.24 -5.73 26.59
N LYS A 297 -20.10 -6.37 26.24
CA LYS A 297 -18.76 -5.77 26.33
C LYS A 297 -18.54 -4.76 25.18
N LYS A 298 -19.33 -3.68 25.18
CA LYS A 298 -19.28 -2.59 24.20
C LYS A 298 -18.91 -1.27 24.86
N TYR A 299 -17.99 -0.53 24.25
CA TYR A 299 -17.52 0.78 24.73
C TYR A 299 -17.75 1.85 23.67
N GLN A 300 -18.27 2.98 24.11
CA GLN A 300 -18.51 4.16 23.31
C GLN A 300 -17.44 5.21 23.60
N PHE A 301 -16.96 5.84 22.53
CA PHE A 301 -16.06 6.98 22.61
C PHE A 301 -16.62 8.12 21.76
N ILE A 302 -16.33 9.34 22.20
CA ILE A 302 -16.55 10.57 21.44
C ILE A 302 -15.20 10.96 20.84
N VAL A 303 -15.16 11.19 19.53
CA VAL A 303 -13.93 11.43 18.78
C VAL A 303 -14.07 12.67 17.94
N ASN A 304 -13.18 13.63 18.16
CA ASN A 304 -13.04 14.77 17.28
C ASN A 304 -11.95 14.49 16.26
N VAL A 305 -12.26 14.74 14.99
CA VAL A 305 -11.35 14.45 13.89
C VAL A 305 -11.22 15.61 12.92
N SER A 306 -10.09 15.70 12.24
CA SER A 306 -9.84 16.63 11.14
C SER A 306 -9.66 15.87 9.84
N LYS A 307 -10.17 16.41 8.74
CA LYS A 307 -9.83 15.97 7.38
C LYS A 307 -9.03 17.08 6.72
N GLU A 308 -7.81 16.79 6.28
CA GLU A 308 -6.93 17.77 5.62
C GLU A 308 -6.76 19.06 6.46
N GLY A 309 -6.66 18.91 7.78
CA GLY A 309 -6.54 20.05 8.72
C GLY A 309 -7.86 20.74 9.08
N ILE A 310 -8.98 20.39 8.45
CA ILE A 310 -10.30 20.97 8.73
C ILE A 310 -11.05 20.10 9.76
N ILE A 311 -11.36 20.69 10.92
CA ILE A 311 -12.13 20.03 11.99
C ILE A 311 -13.50 19.62 11.47
N GLN A 312 -13.87 18.35 11.68
CA GLN A 312 -15.16 17.79 11.32
C GLN A 312 -16.10 17.88 12.52
N ASN A 313 -17.16 18.68 12.38
CA ASN A 313 -18.22 18.81 13.37
C ASN A 313 -19.53 18.21 12.83
N PRO A 314 -20.39 17.66 13.70
CA PRO A 314 -20.17 17.46 15.14
C PRO A 314 -19.15 16.35 15.43
N ASP A 315 -18.74 16.23 16.69
CA ASP A 315 -17.92 15.10 17.16
C ASP A 315 -18.56 13.77 16.75
N ARG A 316 -17.71 12.78 16.51
CA ARG A 316 -18.15 11.44 16.11
C ARG A 316 -18.33 10.55 17.31
N MET A 317 -19.36 9.73 17.28
CA MET A 317 -19.59 8.65 18.22
C MET A 317 -19.09 7.33 17.62
N ILE A 318 -18.17 6.64 18.31
CA ILE A 318 -17.66 5.33 17.89
C ILE A 318 -17.92 4.25 18.94
N ILE A 319 -18.45 3.11 18.51
CA ILE A 319 -18.79 1.98 19.37
C ILE A 319 -17.90 0.79 19.05
N LEU A 320 -17.15 0.34 20.05
CA LEU A 320 -16.30 -0.83 19.97
C LEU A 320 -16.91 -2.01 20.71
N LYS A 321 -16.82 -3.20 20.13
CA LYS A 321 -17.20 -4.46 20.78
C LYS A 321 -16.00 -5.39 20.83
N LYS A 322 -15.82 -6.05 21.97
CA LYS A 322 -14.85 -7.13 22.10
C LYS A 322 -15.41 -8.42 21.47
N ASN A 323 -14.71 -8.97 20.49
CA ASN A 323 -15.11 -10.22 19.85
C ASN A 323 -14.79 -11.45 20.73
N ARG A 324 -15.20 -12.64 20.28
CA ARG A 324 -14.94 -13.92 20.99
C ARG A 324 -13.45 -14.23 21.18
N LYS A 325 -12.58 -13.72 20.30
CA LYS A 325 -11.11 -13.82 20.39
C LYS A 325 -10.47 -12.77 21.31
N GLY A 326 -11.29 -11.95 21.97
CA GLY A 326 -10.83 -10.92 22.90
C GLY A 326 -10.28 -9.65 22.24
N ILE A 327 -10.50 -9.46 20.94
CA ILE A 327 -10.02 -8.30 20.18
C ILE A 327 -11.13 -7.25 20.12
N TRP A 328 -10.79 -5.99 20.37
CA TRP A 328 -11.69 -4.84 20.22
C TRP A 328 -11.81 -4.45 18.75
N LYS A 329 -13.03 -4.36 18.26
CA LYS A 329 -13.34 -3.89 16.90
C LYS A 329 -14.40 -2.81 16.94
N VAL A 330 -14.27 -1.82 16.08
CA VAL A 330 -15.33 -0.86 15.79
C VAL A 330 -16.50 -1.61 15.16
N THR A 331 -17.69 -1.35 15.69
CA THR A 331 -18.95 -1.98 15.26
C THR A 331 -19.99 -0.97 14.81
N ASN A 332 -19.82 0.31 15.18
CA ASN A 332 -20.63 1.39 14.70
C ASN A 332 -19.84 2.70 14.80
N GLU A 333 -20.09 3.62 13.88
CA GLU A 333 -19.60 5.00 13.91
C GLU A 333 -20.74 5.92 13.42
N GLY A 334 -20.92 7.06 14.07
CA GLY A 334 -21.92 8.05 13.71
C GLY A 334 -21.57 9.43 14.29
N TYR A 335 -22.55 10.31 14.33
CA TYR A 335 -22.48 11.64 14.95
C TYR A 335 -23.30 11.66 16.25
#